data_AF-A0A0F9TFT5-F1
#
_entry.id   AF-A0A0F9TFT5-F1
#
_cell.length_a   1.000
_cell.length_b   1.000
_cell.length_c   1.000
_cell.angle_alpha   90.00
_cell.angle_beta   90.00
_cell.angle_gamma   90.00
#
_symmetry.space_group_name_H-M   'P 1'
#
loop_
_entity.id
_entity.type
_entity.pdbx_description
1 polymer ?
#
loop_
_entity_poly.entity_id
_entity_poly.type
_entity_poly.pdbx_seq_one_letter_code
_entity_poly.pdbx_strand_id
1 'polypeptide(L)' 'MAISVERDSPTWQDMTEDAEEAVIEALRDLARWLYRQLEREYEHQTSDAVVDETIAANDYTFTASGRRFG' A
#
# COMPACT_ATOMS: atom_id res chain seq x y z
N MET A 1 -13.22 -11.65 -0.57
CA MET A 1 -13.06 -11.39 0.87
C MET A 1 -14.45 -11.43 1.48
N ALA A 2 -14.70 -12.33 2.43
CA ALA A 2 -15.92 -12.33 3.24
C ALA A 2 -15.63 -11.53 4.51
N ILE A 3 -16.48 -10.55 4.82
CA ILE A 3 -16.37 -9.69 6.00
C ILE A 3 -17.72 -9.81 6.68
N SER A 4 -17.73 -10.21 7.95
CA SER A 4 -18.90 -10.15 8.81
C SER A 4 -18.72 -8.97 9.76
N VAL A 5 -19.79 -8.20 9.93
CA VAL A 5 -19.79 -7.06 10.85
C VAL A 5 -20.77 -7.38 11.98
N GLU A 6 -20.31 -7.22 13.21
CA GLU A 6 -21.11 -7.44 14.41
C GLU A 6 -21.00 -6.21 15.30
N ARG A 7 -22.06 -5.91 16.04
CA ARG A 7 -22.06 -4.83 17.02
C ARG A 7 -21.77 -5.38 18.41
N ASP A 8 -20.63 -5.00 18.96
CA ASP A 8 -20.33 -5.24 20.37
C ASP A 8 -21.11 -4.23 21.24
N SER A 9 -22.25 -4.66 21.78
CA SER A 9 -23.13 -3.83 22.60
C SER A 9 -23.39 -4.48 23.97
N PRO A 10 -23.03 -3.81 25.09
CA PRO A 10 -23.31 -4.32 26.43
C PRO A 10 -24.81 -4.34 26.77
N THR A 11 -25.64 -3.68 25.97
CA THR A 11 -27.10 -3.60 26.15
C THR A 11 -27.89 -4.31 25.04
N TRP A 12 -27.25 -5.17 24.24
CA TRP A 12 -27.89 -5.92 23.16
C TRP A 12 -28.66 -5.05 22.16
N GLN A 13 -28.06 -3.92 21.76
CA GLN A 13 -28.62 -3.11 20.69
C GLN A 13 -28.28 -3.72 19.33
N ASP A 14 -29.27 -3.93 18.48
CA ASP A 14 -29.07 -4.44 17.13
C ASP A 14 -28.21 -3.50 16.26
N MET A 15 -27.65 -4.08 15.20
CA MET A 15 -27.02 -3.31 14.12
C MET A 15 -28.06 -2.53 13.33
N THR A 16 -27.65 -1.39 12.77
CA THR A 16 -28.45 -0.75 11.73
C THR A 16 -28.38 -1.60 10.45
N GLU A 17 -29.46 -1.62 9.68
CA GLU A 17 -29.59 -2.47 8.47
C GLU A 17 -28.47 -2.21 7.46
N ASP A 18 -27.91 -1.00 7.44
CA ASP A 18 -26.88 -0.53 6.52
C ASP A 18 -25.44 -0.62 7.07
N ALA A 19 -25.26 -0.97 8.34
CA ALA A 19 -23.95 -0.92 8.98
C ALA A 19 -22.93 -1.88 8.33
N GLU A 20 -23.37 -3.09 7.99
CA GLU A 20 -22.50 -4.10 7.38
C GLU A 20 -22.02 -3.66 5.99
N GLU A 21 -22.94 -3.19 5.15
CA GLU A 21 -22.61 -2.70 3.81
C GLU A 21 -21.69 -1.48 3.87
N ALA A 22 -21.99 -0.52 4.75
CA ALA A 22 -21.17 0.68 4.92
C ALA A 22 -19.72 0.37 5.33
N VAL A 23 -19.52 -0.57 6.26
CA VAL A 23 -18.18 -1.01 6.69
C VAL A 23 -17.46 -1.77 5.57
N ILE A 24 -18.17 -2.64 4.85
CA ILE A 24 -17.59 -3.40 3.72
C ILE A 24 -17.10 -2.44 2.63
N GLU A 25 -17.90 -1.45 2.26
CA GLU A 25 -17.51 -0.46 1.24
C GLU A 25 -16.36 0.42 1.72
N ALA A 26 -16.38 0.88 2.97
CA ALA A 26 -15.27 1.64 3.55
C ALA A 26 -13.94 0.85 3.52
N LEU A 27 -13.97 -0.45 3.83
CA LEU A 27 -12.78 -1.30 3.76
C LEU A 27 -12.30 -1.54 2.33
N ARG A 28 -13.23 -1.67 1.37
CA ARG A 28 -12.89 -1.79 -0.06
C ARG A 28 -12.24 -0.53 -0.60
N ASP A 29 -12.77 0.63 -0.23
CA ASP A 29 -12.21 1.91 -0.63
C ASP A 29 -10.85 2.17 -0.01
N LEU A 30 -10.69 1.84 1.28
CA LEU A 30 -9.40 1.88 1.94
C LEU A 30 -8.39 0.97 1.24
N ALA A 31 -8.76 -0.28 0.96
CA ALA A 31 -7.87 -1.21 0.25
C ALA A 31 -7.47 -0.65 -1.12
N ARG A 32 -8.43 -0.13 -1.90
CA ARG A 32 -8.16 0.46 -3.21
C ARG A 32 -7.25 1.68 -3.12
N TRP A 33 -7.43 2.52 -2.10
CA TRP A 33 -6.54 3.64 -1.85
C TRP A 33 -5.12 3.18 -1.51
N LEU A 34 -4.98 2.20 -0.61
CA LEU A 34 -3.68 1.63 -0.22
C LEU A 34 -2.93 1.04 -1.42
N TYR A 35 -3.61 0.28 -2.27
CA TYR A 35 -2.98 -0.29 -3.47
C TYR A 35 -2.46 0.80 -4.41
N ARG A 36 -3.21 1.88 -4.63
CA ARG A 36 -2.75 3.01 -5.45
C ARG A 36 -1.56 3.74 -4.84
N GLN A 37 -1.52 3.88 -3.52
CA GLN A 37 -0.35 4.48 -2.85
C GLN A 37 0.89 3.59 -2.99
N LEU A 38 0.72 2.28 -2.79
CA LEU A 38 1.82 1.32 -2.95
C LEU A 38 2.38 1.31 -4.37
N GLU A 39 1.51 1.36 -5.38
CA GLU A 39 1.91 1.43 -6.79
C GLU A 39 2.72 2.70 -7.07
N ARG A 40 2.24 3.86 -6.61
CA ARG A 40 2.96 5.14 -6.77
C ARG A 40 4.32 5.15 -6.07
N GLU A 41 4.39 4.58 -4.88
CA GLU A 41 5.64 4.48 -4.14
C GLU A 41 6.62 3.56 -4.86
N TYR A 42 6.14 2.42 -5.37
CA TYR A 42 6.95 1.52 -6.17
C TYR A 42 7.49 2.21 -7.44
N GLU A 43 6.63 2.92 -8.18
CA GLU A 43 7.05 3.70 -9.35
C GLU A 43 8.10 4.77 -8.99
N HIS A 44 7.95 5.43 -7.84
CA HIS A 44 8.92 6.41 -7.38
C HIS A 44 10.26 5.76 -7.02
N GLN A 45 10.25 4.71 -6.20
CA GLN A 45 11.46 4.01 -5.75
C GLN A 45 12.23 3.35 -6.91
N THR A 46 11.51 2.91 -7.94
CA THR A 46 12.09 2.29 -9.14
C THR A 46 12.41 3.29 -10.25
N SER A 47 12.13 4.57 -10.04
CA SER A 47 12.46 5.61 -11.01
C SER A 47 13.97 5.77 -11.15
N ASP A 48 14.41 6.04 -12.39
CA ASP A 48 15.83 6.21 -12.72
C ASP A 48 16.52 7.23 -11.78
N ALA A 49 15.84 8.34 -11.46
CA ALA A 49 16.39 9.38 -10.60
C ALA A 49 16.68 8.89 -9.17
N VAL A 50 15.76 8.14 -8.56
CA VAL A 50 15.93 7.62 -7.19
C VAL A 50 16.95 6.48 -7.18
N VAL A 51 16.96 5.65 -8.21
CA VAL A 51 17.95 4.59 -8.39
C VAL A 51 19.35 5.20 -8.51
N ASP A 52 19.52 6.22 -9.35
CA ASP A 52 20.79 6.93 -9.54
C ASP A 52 21.26 7.59 -8.24
N GLU A 53 20.35 8.28 -7.52
CA GLU A 53 20.66 8.87 -6.22
C GLU A 53 21.11 7.80 -5.21
N THR A 54 20.43 6.65 -5.17
CA THR A 54 20.76 5.55 -4.27
C THR A 54 22.13 4.95 -4.60
N ILE A 55 22.45 4.78 -5.88
CA ILE A 55 23.76 4.29 -6.34
C ILE A 55 24.86 5.26 -5.92
N ALA A 56 24.64 6.56 -6.12
CA ALA A 56 25.60 7.61 -5.74
C ALA A 56 25.81 7.67 -4.21
N ALA A 57 24.72 7.63 -3.43
CA ALA A 57 24.79 7.68 -1.97
C ALA A 57 25.53 6.50 -1.32
N ASN A 58 25.59 5.35 -2.01
CA ASN A 58 26.30 4.16 -1.55
C ASN A 58 27.69 4.00 -2.17
N ASP A 59 28.18 5.00 -2.91
CA ASP A 59 29.45 4.97 -3.64
C ASP A 59 29.58 3.73 -4.56
N TYR A 60 28.48 3.28 -5.14
CA TYR A 60 28.49 2.13 -6.04
C TYR A 60 28.88 2.55 -7.44
N THR A 61 29.87 1.86 -8.00
CA THR A 61 30.32 2.05 -9.39
C THR A 61 30.05 0.82 -10.24
N PHE A 62 29.60 1.07 -11.47
CA PHE A 62 29.25 0.04 -12.45
C PHE A 62 29.93 0.31 -13.80
N THR A 63 30.26 -0.76 -14.51
CA THR A 63 30.70 -0.69 -15.91
C THR A 63 29.51 -0.38 -16.83
N ALA A 64 29.77 0.04 -18.07
CA ALA A 64 28.72 0.27 -19.07
C ALA A 64 27.84 -0.96 -19.37
N SER A 65 28.30 -2.17 -19.00
CA SER A 65 27.52 -3.41 -19.09
C SER A 65 26.69 -3.72 -17.84
N GLY A 66 26.61 -2.81 -16.87
CA GLY A 66 25.88 -2.98 -15.61
C GLY A 66 26.58 -3.88 -14.57
N ARG A 67 27.81 -4.34 -14.83
CA ARG A 67 28.60 -5.10 -13.85
C ARG A 67 29.20 -4.16 -12.81
N ARG A 68 29.03 -4.48 -11.53
CA ARG A 68 29.66 -3.76 -10.41
C ARG A 68 31.18 -3.82 -10.56
N PHE A 69 31.84 -2.70 -10.29
CA PHE A 69 33.28 -2.56 -10.40
C PHE A 69 33.75 -1.65 -9.27
N GLY A 70 34.74 -2.10 -8.51
CA GLY A 70 35.11 -1.51 -7.22
C GLY A 70 35.21 -2.59 -6.17
#